data_AF-A0AAD6GDE4-F1
#
_entry.id   AF-A0AAD6GDE4-F1
#
_cell.length_a   1.000
_cell.length_b   1.000
_cell.length_c   1.000
_cell.angle_alpha   90.00
_cell.angle_beta   90.00
_cell.angle_gamma   90.00
#
_symmetry.space_group_name_H-M   'P 1'
#
loop_
_entity.id
_entity.type
_entity.pdbx_description
1 polymer ?
#
loop_
_entity_poly.entity_id
_entity_poly.type
_entity_poly.pdbx_seq_one_letter_code
_entity_poly.pdbx_strand_id
1 'polypeptide(L)'
;MNTFQCDGETYLLDAAEEAGFEWPYSARAGVETTTSARLISGEVDQSDQSFLDDDQISQGFILADVAYPLSDCTLIIGVEDEMF
;
A
#
# COMPACT_ATOMS: atom_id res chain seq x y z
N MET A 1 -9.39 -1.85 14.10
CA MET A 1 -8.00 -2.14 13.75
C MET A 1 -7.96 -3.61 13.45
N ASN A 2 -7.60 -3.93 12.22
CA ASN A 2 -7.69 -5.28 11.69
C ASN A 2 -6.30 -5.69 11.20
N THR A 3 -6.07 -6.99 11.11
CA THR A 3 -4.75 -7.54 10.80
C THR A 3 -4.93 -8.76 9.91
N PHE A 4 -4.06 -8.91 8.93
CA PHE A 4 -3.93 -10.09 8.09
C PHE A 4 -2.45 -10.50 8.01
N GLN A 5 -2.19 -11.68 7.45
CA GLN A 5 -0.83 -12.16 7.20
C GLN A 5 -0.47 -11.86 5.75
N CYS A 6 0.77 -11.43 5.52
CA CYS A 6 1.31 -11.17 4.19
C CYS A 6 2.78 -11.58 4.24
N ASP A 7 3.21 -12.44 3.33
CA ASP A 7 4.63 -12.79 3.18
C ASP A 7 5.37 -11.71 2.36
N GLY A 8 6.70 -11.78 2.36
CA GLY A 8 7.53 -10.82 1.64
C GLY A 8 7.55 -11.01 0.12
N GLU A 9 6.76 -11.95 -0.43
CA GLU A 9 6.69 -12.25 -1.86
C GLU A 9 5.29 -11.96 -2.44
N THR A 10 4.37 -11.45 -1.62
CA THR A 10 2.98 -11.14 -2.00
C THR A 10 2.71 -9.65 -1.82
N TYR A 11 2.02 -9.03 -2.79
CA TYR A 11 1.62 -7.63 -2.65
C TYR A 11 0.61 -7.45 -1.52
N LEU A 12 0.70 -6.32 -0.83
CA LEU A 12 -0.19 -5.98 0.28
C LEU A 12 -1.68 -6.03 -0.11
N LEU A 13 -2.04 -5.56 -1.30
CA LEU A 13 -3.41 -5.60 -1.81
C LEU A 13 -3.90 -7.05 -1.96
N ASP A 14 -3.10 -7.93 -2.58
CA ASP A 14 -3.50 -9.32 -2.83
C ASP A 14 -3.68 -10.09 -1.51
N ALA A 15 -2.73 -9.94 -0.58
CA ALA A 15 -2.84 -10.57 0.74
C ALA A 15 -4.03 -10.03 1.57
N ALA A 16 -4.37 -8.75 1.40
CA ALA A 16 -5.56 -8.17 2.02
C ALA A 16 -6.84 -8.82 1.46
N GLU A 17 -6.97 -8.93 0.14
CA GLU A 17 -8.12 -9.57 -0.51
C GLU A 17 -8.29 -11.04 -0.12
N GLU A 18 -7.20 -11.80 -0.08
CA GLU A 18 -7.23 -13.21 0.34
C GLU A 18 -7.71 -13.37 1.79
N ALA A 19 -7.36 -12.42 2.65
CA ALA A 19 -7.84 -12.36 4.03
C ALA A 19 -9.26 -11.77 4.17
N GLY A 20 -9.92 -11.41 3.07
CA GLY A 20 -11.29 -10.89 3.03
C GLY A 20 -11.40 -9.41 3.38
N PHE A 21 -10.33 -8.63 3.22
CA PHE A 21 -10.33 -7.19 3.40
C PHE A 21 -10.78 -6.48 2.13
N GLU A 22 -11.69 -5.53 2.28
CA GLU A 22 -12.02 -4.60 1.19
C GLU A 22 -11.00 -3.47 1.16
N TRP A 23 -10.30 -3.35 0.04
CA TRP A 23 -9.37 -2.27 -0.26
C TRP A 23 -9.78 -1.66 -1.61
N PRO A 24 -9.87 -0.32 -1.75
CA PRO A 24 -10.18 0.28 -3.04
C PRO A 24 -9.08 0.01 -4.08
N TYR A 25 -9.42 -0.45 -5.29
CA TYR A 25 -8.46 -0.61 -6.38
C TYR A 25 -9.11 -0.41 -7.75
N SER A 26 -8.30 -0.11 -8.77
CA SER A 26 -8.72 -0.16 -10.18
C SER A 26 -7.69 -0.90 -11.05
N ALA A 27 -6.56 -0.28 -11.38
CA ALA A 27 -5.61 -0.72 -12.42
C ALA A 27 -4.65 -1.84 -12.00
N ARG A 28 -4.30 -1.94 -10.71
CA ARG A 28 -3.31 -2.91 -10.15
C ARG A 28 -1.96 -2.90 -10.87
N ALA A 29 -1.38 -1.72 -11.02
CA ALA A 29 -0.12 -1.54 -11.73
C ALA A 29 0.78 -0.45 -11.13
N GLY A 30 0.41 0.12 -9.96
CA GLY A 30 1.19 1.19 -9.32
C GLY A 30 1.19 2.50 -10.11
N VAL A 31 0.10 2.78 -10.85
CA VAL A 31 -0.03 3.92 -11.77
C VAL A 31 -1.15 4.90 -11.38
N GLU A 32 -1.77 4.71 -10.22
CA GLU A 32 -2.90 5.50 -9.74
C GLU A 32 -2.97 5.48 -8.21
N THR A 33 -3.84 6.31 -7.63
CA THR A 33 -3.93 6.56 -6.18
C THR A 33 -4.98 5.73 -5.45
N THR A 34 -5.78 4.95 -6.16
CA THR A 34 -6.94 4.26 -5.54
C THR A 34 -6.50 3.28 -4.45
N THR A 35 -5.33 2.64 -4.61
CA THR A 35 -4.74 1.70 -3.65
C THR A 35 -3.88 2.38 -2.59
N SER A 36 -3.88 3.72 -2.53
CA SER A 36 -3.03 4.48 -1.63
C SER A 36 -3.29 4.17 -0.16
N ALA A 37 -2.20 4.06 0.58
CA ALA A 37 -2.20 4.01 2.03
C ALA A 37 -1.05 4.83 2.60
N ARG A 38 -1.16 5.18 3.88
CA ARG A 38 -0.09 5.84 4.64
C ARG A 38 0.54 4.86 5.62
N LEU A 39 1.84 4.65 5.47
CA LEU A 39 2.68 3.85 6.34
C LEU A 39 2.95 4.58 7.66
N ILE A 40 2.43 4.01 8.75
CA ILE A 40 2.58 4.54 10.10
C ILE A 40 3.78 3.91 10.81
N SER A 41 4.03 2.63 10.53
CA SER A 41 5.19 1.90 11.04
C SER A 41 5.50 0.70 10.16
N GLY A 42 6.77 0.31 10.13
CA GLY A 42 7.27 -0.80 9.33
C GLY A 42 8.00 -0.30 8.08
N GLU A 43 8.31 -1.22 7.19
CA GLU A 43 9.00 -0.97 5.93
C GLU A 43 8.32 -1.74 4.81
N VAL A 44 8.22 -1.12 3.63
CA VAL A 44 7.71 -1.76 2.41
C VAL A 44 8.67 -1.50 1.26
N ASP A 45 8.75 -2.43 0.33
CA ASP A 45 9.32 -2.21 -0.98
C ASP A 45 8.18 -1.91 -1.96
N GLN A 46 8.19 -0.71 -2.53
CA GLN A 46 7.25 -0.30 -3.56
C GLN A 46 7.97 0.17 -4.82
N SER A 47 9.16 -0.37 -5.12
CA SER A 47 10.00 0.08 -6.24
C SER A 47 9.31 -0.02 -7.61
N ASP A 48 8.28 -0.85 -7.73
CA ASP A 48 7.52 -1.08 -8.96
C ASP A 48 6.48 0.02 -9.25
N GLN A 49 6.22 0.92 -8.28
CA GLN A 49 5.32 2.05 -8.45
C GLN A 49 5.88 3.12 -9.40
N SER A 50 5.00 3.86 -10.07
CA SER A 50 5.39 4.96 -10.98
C SER A 50 4.56 6.23 -10.85
N PHE A 51 3.72 6.33 -9.81
CA PHE A 51 2.80 7.46 -9.61
C PHE A 51 3.27 8.44 -8.53
N LEU A 52 3.73 7.94 -7.38
CA LEU A 52 4.16 8.74 -6.24
C LEU A 52 5.49 9.44 -6.54
N ASP A 53 5.59 10.70 -6.17
CA ASP A 53 6.86 11.43 -6.12
C ASP A 53 7.61 11.20 -4.80
N ASP A 54 8.86 11.67 -4.75
CA ASP A 54 9.74 11.50 -3.59
C ASP A 54 9.18 12.17 -2.32
N ASP A 55 8.45 13.29 -2.46
CA ASP A 55 7.87 14.02 -1.33
C ASP A 55 6.69 13.23 -0.75
N GLN A 56 5.84 12.63 -1.58
CA GLN A 56 4.75 11.75 -1.16
C GLN A 56 5.29 10.47 -0.51
N ILE A 57 6.32 9.85 -1.09
CA ILE A 57 6.99 8.68 -0.48
C ILE A 57 7.58 9.06 0.89
N SER A 58 8.22 10.22 1.01
CA SER A 58 8.80 10.70 2.27
C SER A 58 7.76 10.97 3.37
N GLN A 59 6.53 11.30 2.97
CA GLN A 59 5.37 11.45 3.87
C GLN A 59 4.74 10.12 4.27
N GLY A 60 5.28 9.00 3.75
CA GLY A 60 4.85 7.65 4.07
C GLY A 60 3.73 7.14 3.17
N PHE A 61 3.43 7.79 2.04
CA PHE A 61 2.45 7.24 1.09
C PHE A 61 3.02 6.03 0.36
N ILE A 62 2.18 5.02 0.19
CA ILE A 62 2.49 3.77 -0.51
C ILE A 62 1.34 3.37 -1.45
N LEU A 63 1.63 2.58 -2.49
CA LEU A 63 0.62 1.95 -3.35
C LEU A 63 0.55 0.45 -3.09
N ALA A 64 -0.56 -0.02 -2.50
CA ALA A 64 -0.64 -1.40 -2.00
C ALA A 64 -0.67 -2.49 -3.09
N ASP A 65 -1.01 -2.15 -4.34
CA ASP A 65 -1.01 -3.06 -5.49
C ASP A 65 0.38 -3.41 -6.03
N VAL A 66 1.41 -2.71 -5.56
CA VAL A 66 2.81 -2.93 -5.97
C VAL A 66 3.77 -2.85 -4.78
N ALA A 67 3.26 -2.99 -3.57
CA ALA A 67 4.05 -2.90 -2.34
C ALA A 67 4.19 -4.28 -1.67
N TYR A 68 5.42 -4.69 -1.41
CA TYR A 68 5.78 -5.86 -0.61
C TYR A 68 6.14 -5.44 0.83
N PRO A 69 5.66 -6.12 1.88
CA PRO A 69 6.13 -5.86 3.23
C PRO A 69 7.57 -6.35 3.42
N LEU A 70 8.42 -5.49 3.98
CA LEU A 70 9.76 -5.88 4.44
C LEU A 70 9.79 -6.15 5.96
N SER A 71 8.75 -5.72 6.68
CA SER A 71 8.54 -5.96 8.10
C SER A 71 7.05 -5.96 8.44
N ASP A 72 6.71 -6.15 9.73
CA ASP A 72 5.36 -5.89 10.22
C ASP A 72 4.98 -4.42 9.94
N CYS A 73 3.84 -4.22 9.28
CA CYS A 73 3.38 -2.91 8.83
C CYS A 73 2.08 -2.48 9.52
N THR A 74 1.97 -1.19 9.85
CA THR A 74 0.70 -0.55 10.21
C THR A 74 0.41 0.54 9.17
N LEU A 75 -0.77 0.44 8.54
CA LEU A 75 -1.18 1.28 7.42
C LEU A 75 -2.51 1.97 7.73
N ILE A 76 -2.69 3.18 7.23
CA ILE A 76 -4.01 3.84 7.11
C ILE A 76 -4.42 3.80 5.65
N ILE A 77 -5.56 3.17 5.36
CA ILE A 77 -6.14 3.10 4.01
C ILE A 77 -7.11 4.26 3.77
N GLY A 78 -7.45 4.52 2.50
CA GLY A 78 -8.44 5.55 2.14
C GLY A 78 -7.90 6.97 2.33
N VAL A 79 -6.60 7.15 2.12
CA VAL A 79 -5.88 8.43 2.25
C VAL A 79 -5.74 9.16 0.92
N GLU A 80 -6.42 8.70 -0.14
CA GLU A 80 -6.33 9.27 -1.48
C GLU A 80 -6.59 10.78 -1.50
N ASP A 81 -7.57 11.26 -0.74
CA ASP A 81 -7.88 12.69 -0.61
C ASP A 81 -6.80 13.50 0.12
N GLU A 82 -5.91 12.86 0.90
CA GLU A 82 -4.79 13.51 1.61
C GLU A 82 -3.58 13.74 0.69
N MET A 83 -3.58 13.20 -0.54
CA MET A 83 -2.45 13.24 -1.46
C MET A 83 -2.36 14.51 -2.32
N PHE A 84 -3.35 15.41 -2.23
CA PHE A 84 -3.53 16.60 -3.07
C PHE A 84 -3.38 17.92 -2.30
#